data_AF-A0A2H0LJ34-F1
#
_entry.id   AF-A0A2H0LJ34-F1
#
_cell.length_a   1.000
_cell.length_b   1.000
_cell.length_c   1.000
_cell.angle_alpha   90.00
_cell.angle_beta   90.00
_cell.angle_gamma   90.00
#
_symmetry.space_group_name_H-M   'P 1'
#
loop_
_entity.id
_entity.type
_entity.pdbx_description
1 polymer ?
#
loop_
_entity_poly.entity_id
_entity_poly.type
_entity_poly.pdbx_seq_one_letter_code
_entity_poly.pdbx_strand_id
1 'polypeptide(L)' 'MSPDARFLPLAEAASYAGLTPRWLRRHWSELARDGVTVCRVPRDALKGRLLFERASLDRYLTTCQVAATNSADHGQ' A
#
# COMPACT_ATOMS: atom_id res chain seq x y z
N MET A 1 -11.22 -1.96 17.90
CA MET A 1 -9.85 -1.89 17.33
C MET A 1 -9.56 -3.25 16.73
N SER A 2 -9.18 -3.34 15.45
CA SER A 2 -8.94 -4.63 14.80
C SER A 2 -7.65 -5.26 15.35
N PRO A 3 -7.67 -6.50 15.85
CA PRO A 3 -6.51 -7.14 16.50
C PRO A 3 -5.37 -7.54 15.56
N ASP A 4 -5.49 -7.33 14.24
CA ASP A 4 -4.53 -7.76 13.21
C ASP A 4 -3.86 -6.59 12.47
N ALA A 5 -3.37 -5.58 13.19
CA ALA A 5 -2.55 -4.52 12.58
C ALA A 5 -1.17 -5.06 12.17
N ARG A 6 -1.13 -5.87 11.09
CA ARG A 6 0.09 -6.42 10.51
C ARG A 6 0.71 -5.40 9.56
N PHE A 7 1.88 -4.88 9.94
CA PHE A 7 2.69 -4.01 9.11
C PHE A 7 3.69 -4.82 8.27
N LEU A 8 3.70 -4.58 6.98
CA LEU A 8 4.57 -5.22 6.00
C LEU A 8 5.74 -4.29 5.65
N PRO A 9 6.99 -4.78 5.67
CA PRO A 9 8.12 -4.05 5.10
C PRO A 9 7.94 -3.81 3.60
N LEU A 10 8.55 -2.75 3.07
CA LEU A 10 8.47 -2.35 1.66
C LEU A 10 8.52 -3.51 0.64
N ALA A 11 9.44 -4.45 0.79
CA ALA A 11 9.58 -5.57 -0.15
C ALA A 11 8.40 -6.55 -0.08
N GLU A 12 7.93 -6.87 1.13
CA GLU A 12 6.78 -7.75 1.35
C GLU A 12 5.49 -7.07 0.90
N ALA A 13 5.31 -5.78 1.21
CA ALA A 13 4.18 -4.98 0.76
C ALA A 13 4.12 -4.89 -0.78
N ALA A 14 5.27 -4.71 -1.44
CA ALA A 14 5.36 -4.68 -2.89
C ALA A 14 5.00 -6.03 -3.50
N SER A 15 5.55 -7.13 -2.96
CA SER A 15 5.20 -8.49 -3.41
C SER A 15 3.71 -8.78 -3.20
N TYR A 16 3.13 -8.37 -2.07
CA TYR A 16 1.71 -8.52 -1.77
C TYR A 16 0.82 -7.80 -2.78
N ALA A 17 1.20 -6.57 -3.13
CA ALA A 17 0.45 -5.74 -4.07
C ALA A 17 0.70 -6.08 -5.55
N GLY A 18 1.58 -7.02 -5.87
CA GLY A 18 2.00 -7.27 -7.26
C GLY A 18 2.78 -6.10 -7.88
N LEU A 19 3.47 -5.30 -7.05
CA LEU A 19 4.19 -4.09 -7.44
C LEU A 19 5.70 -4.26 -7.21
N THR A 20 6.49 -3.35 -7.78
CA THR A 20 7.94 -3.31 -7.48
C THR A 20 8.22 -2.49 -6.22
N PRO A 21 9.23 -2.86 -5.40
CA PRO A 21 9.63 -2.07 -4.23
C PRO A 21 9.99 -0.63 -4.59
N ARG A 22 10.58 -0.40 -5.79
CA ARG A 22 10.93 0.94 -6.29
C ARG A 22 9.69 1.78 -6.55
N TRP A 23 8.66 1.21 -7.17
CA TRP A 23 7.40 1.91 -7.44
C TRP A 23 6.71 2.27 -6.12
N LEU A 24 6.60 1.30 -5.20
CA LEU A 24 5.94 1.50 -3.91
C LEU A 24 6.66 2.57 -3.07
N ARG A 25 8.00 2.59 -3.10
CA ARG A 25 8.82 3.62 -2.44
C ARG A 25 8.66 5.01 -3.05
N ARG A 26 8.34 5.12 -4.33
CA ARG A 26 8.16 6.41 -5.00
C ARG A 26 6.78 7.01 -4.70
N HIS A 27 5.74 6.18 -4.65
CA HIS A 27 4.34 6.61 -4.56
C HIS A 27 3.73 6.45 -3.16
N TRP A 28 4.50 6.02 -2.15
CA TRP A 28 3.97 5.81 -0.78
C TRP A 28 3.23 7.02 -0.20
N SER A 29 3.61 8.25 -0.56
CA SER A 29 2.93 9.47 -0.08
C SER A 29 1.57 9.70 -0.74
N GLU A 30 1.40 9.27 -1.98
CA GLU A 30 0.11 9.29 -2.68
C GLU A 30 -0.79 8.22 -2.09
N LEU A 31 -0.28 7.00 -1.93
CA LEU A 31 -0.99 5.91 -1.26
C LEU A 31 -1.45 6.30 0.15
N ALA A 32 -0.64 7.04 0.90
CA ALA A 32 -1.02 7.55 2.22
C ALA A 32 -2.17 8.56 2.17
N ARG A 33 -2.23 9.39 1.13
CA ARG A 33 -3.37 10.29 0.88
C ARG A 33 -4.63 9.52 0.51
N ASP A 34 -4.47 8.40 -0.18
CA ASP A 34 -5.57 7.51 -0.59
C ASP A 34 -6.00 6.53 0.52
N GLY A 35 -5.50 6.71 1.74
CA GLY A 35 -5.94 5.96 2.92
C GLY A 35 -5.12 4.72 3.26
N VAL A 36 -3.98 4.49 2.61
CA VAL A 36 -3.02 3.45 3.02
C VAL A 36 -2.22 3.93 4.24
N THR A 37 -2.27 3.19 5.35
CA THR A 37 -1.50 3.50 6.54
C THR A 37 -0.03 3.15 6.31
N VAL A 38 0.84 4.17 6.31
CA VAL A 38 2.30 4.02 6.13
C VAL A 38 3.05 4.55 7.35
N CYS A 39 3.91 3.73 7.94
CA CYS A 39 4.80 4.13 9.03
C CYS A 39 6.24 4.25 8.53
N ARG A 40 6.93 5.30 8.97
CA ARG A 40 8.37 5.49 8.75
C ARG A 40 9.13 5.11 10.00
N VAL A 41 10.04 4.14 9.91
CA VAL A 41 10.89 3.74 11.04
C VAL A 41 11.95 4.82 11.29
N PRO A 42 12.09 5.32 12.55
CA PRO A 42 13.10 6.32 12.90
C PRO A 42 14.54 5.82 12.67
N ARG A 43 15.46 6.79 12.59
CA ARG A 43 16.71 6.73 11.83
C ARG A 43 17.78 5.74 12.33
N ASP A 44 17.67 5.25 13.56
CA ASP A 44 18.84 4.73 14.29
C ASP A 44 19.05 3.21 14.26
N ALA A 45 18.06 2.41 13.85
CA ALA A 45 18.24 0.95 13.72
C ALA A 45 17.99 0.42 12.30
N LEU A 46 17.15 1.07 11.50
CA LEU A 46 16.75 0.63 10.15
C LEU A 46 16.41 1.86 9.28
N LYS A 47 17.43 2.58 8.81
CA LYS A 47 17.29 3.86 8.08
C LYS A 47 16.08 3.91 7.12
N GLY A 48 15.08 4.74 7.46
CA GLY A 48 14.05 5.21 6.53
C GLY A 48 13.20 4.12 5.88
N ARG A 49 13.05 2.96 6.54
CA ARG A 49 12.20 1.88 6.04
C ARG A 49 10.73 2.29 6.14
N LEU A 50 10.00 2.04 5.06
CA LEU A 50 8.55 2.19 5.00
C LEU A 50 7.92 0.86 5.41
N LEU A 51 6.94 0.96 6.31
CA LEU A 51 6.06 -0.14 6.70
C LEU A 51 4.65 0.21 6.26
N PHE A 52 3.94 -0.76 5.68
CA PHE A 52 2.58 -0.59 5.16
C PHE A 52 1.64 -1.48 5.94
N GLU A 53 0.56 -0.92 6.50
CA GLU A 53 -0.45 -1.75 7.15
C GLU A 53 -1.20 -2.58 6.10
N ARG A 54 -1.13 -3.91 6.22
CA ARG A 54 -1.70 -4.84 5.25
C ARG A 54 -3.17 -4.56 4.97
N ALA A 55 -3.99 -4.36 6.00
CA ALA A 55 -5.43 -4.15 5.85
C ALA A 55 -5.76 -2.87 5.06
N SER A 56 -5.02 -1.79 5.26
CA SER A 56 -5.21 -0.55 4.50
C SER A 56 -4.77 -0.68 3.04
N LEU A 57 -3.67 -1.41 2.80
CA LEU A 57 -3.19 -1.71 1.45
C LEU A 57 -4.17 -2.59 0.68
N ASP A 58 -4.77 -3.57 1.35
CA ASP A 58 -5.79 -4.47 0.80
C ASP A 58 -7.06 -3.73 0.36
N ARG A 59 -7.54 -2.81 1.21
CA ARG A 59 -8.67 -1.92 0.87
C ARG A 59 -8.37 -1.09 -0.37
N TYR A 60 -7.19 -0.47 -0.42
CA TYR A 60 -6.78 0.35 -1.57
C TYR A 60 -6.78 -0.47 -2.88
N LEU A 61 -6.16 -1.66 -2.87
CA LEU A 61 -6.10 -2.53 -4.05
C LEU A 61 -7.50 -2.94 -4.53
N THR A 62 -8.40 -3.25 -3.58
CA THR A 62 -9.80 -3.58 -3.90
C THR A 62 -10.51 -2.38 -4.54
N THR A 63 -10.33 -1.16 -4.00
CA THR A 63 -10.90 0.07 -4.59
C THR A 63 -10.39 0.30 -6.01
N CYS A 64 -9.09 0.15 -6.26
CA CYS A 64 -8.53 0.28 -7.60
C CYS A 64 -9.11 -0.76 -8.57
N GLN A 65 -9.29 -2.00 -8.12
CA GLN A 65 -9.86 -3.07 -8.95
C GLN A 65 -11.32 -2.78 -9.33
N VAL A 66 -12.15 -2.36 -8.37
CA VAL A 66 -13.54 -1.95 -8.64
C VAL A 66 -13.60 -0.78 -9.61
N ALA A 67 -12.74 0.23 -9.44
CA ALA A 67 -12.68 1.36 -10.36
C ALA A 67 -12.27 0.93 -11.79
N ALA A 68 -11.30 0.02 -11.91
CA ALA A 68 -10.86 -0.51 -13.20
C ALA A 68 -11.95 -1.32 -13.90
N THR A 69 -12.70 -2.16 -13.15
CA THR A 69 -13.85 -2.91 -13.69
C THR A 69 -14.93 -1.96 -14.19
N ASN A 70 -15.35 -0.99 -13.38
CA ASN A 70 -16.38 -0.01 -13.78
C ASN A 70 -15.95 0.84 -14.99
N SER A 71 -14.64 1.12 -15.13
CA SER A 71 -14.11 1.86 -16.29
C SER A 71 -14.13 1.04 -17.58
N ALA A 72 -14.14 -0.29 -17.50
CA ALA A 72 -14.21 -1.18 -18.67
C ALA A 72 -15.65 -1.35 -19.19
N ASP A 73 -16.66 -1.28 -18.31
CA ASP A 73 -18.08 -1.44 -18.66
C ASP A 73 -18.69 -0.22 -19.38
N HIS A 74 -18.18 0.99 -19.14
CA HIS A 74 -18.70 2.22 -19.77
C HIS A 74 -18.05 2.59 -21.12
N GLY A 75 -17.27 1.66 -21.70
CA GLY A 75 -16.55 1.85 -22.96
C GLY A 75 -17.16 1.19 -24.19
N GLN A 76 -18.42 0.73 -24.16
CA GLN A 76 -19.14 0.16 -25.31
C GLN A 76 -20.53 0.73 -25.50
#